data_AF-A0A520F8S5-F1
#
_entry.id   AF-A0A520F8S5-F1
#
_cell.length_a   1.000
_cell.length_b   1.000
_cell.length_c   1.000
_cell.angle_alpha   90.00
_cell.angle_beta   90.00
_cell.angle_gamma   90.00
#
_symmetry.space_group_name_H-M   'P 1'
#
loop_
_entity.id
_entity.type
_entity.pdbx_description
1 polymer ?
#
loop_
_entity_poly.entity_id
_entity_poly.type
_entity_poly.pdbx_seq_one_letter_code
_entity_poly.pdbx_strand_id
1 'polypeptide(L)'
;PSVPPATWEAGWKDTVNTYPGTVTQILVRFPTADELGFDPDATFAGPAAHHGGHDMSGHDMPAAGPSELQGYMWHCHMLDHEDHEMMLRYRTVAP
;
A
#
# COMPACT_ATOMS: atom_id res chain seq x y z
N PRO A 1 -15.71 8.75 23.53
CA PRO A 1 -16.97 8.41 22.81
C PRO A 1 -16.69 8.49 21.31
N SER A 2 -17.37 7.69 20.48
CA SER A 2 -17.24 7.79 19.01
C SER A 2 -17.84 9.11 18.52
N VAL A 3 -17.10 9.84 17.69
CA VAL A 3 -17.56 11.06 17.03
C VAL A 3 -17.95 10.69 15.59
N PRO A 4 -19.11 11.14 15.06
CA PRO A 4 -19.46 10.88 13.68
C PRO A 4 -18.44 11.52 12.72
N PRO A 5 -18.26 10.97 11.50
CA PRO A 5 -17.41 11.60 10.51
C PRO A 5 -17.93 12.99 10.13
N ALA A 6 -17.02 13.89 9.73
CA ALA A 6 -17.42 15.17 9.18
C ALA A 6 -18.29 14.98 7.92
N THR A 7 -19.15 15.94 7.58
CA THR A 7 -20.09 15.81 6.45
C THR A 7 -19.39 15.48 5.13
N TRP A 8 -18.17 15.96 4.92
CA TRP A 8 -17.36 15.67 3.72
C TRP A 8 -16.57 14.36 3.79
N GLU A 9 -16.51 13.71 4.95
CA GLU A 9 -15.93 12.37 5.15
C GLU A 9 -17.00 11.28 5.30
N ALA A 10 -18.29 11.65 5.26
CA ALA A 10 -19.42 10.72 5.41
C ALA A 10 -19.69 9.86 4.14
N GLY A 11 -18.91 10.06 3.08
CA GLY A 11 -18.98 9.30 1.82
C GLY A 11 -17.86 8.27 1.67
N TRP A 12 -17.65 7.82 0.43
CA TRP A 12 -16.55 6.92 0.10
C TRP A 12 -15.22 7.66 0.09
N LYS A 13 -14.20 7.03 0.69
CA LYS A 13 -12.85 7.55 0.87
C LYS A 13 -11.84 6.43 0.68
N ASP A 14 -10.71 6.75 0.05
CA ASP A 14 -9.52 5.89 -0.04
C ASP A 14 -8.40 6.34 0.91
N THR A 15 -8.31 7.66 1.15
CA THR A 15 -7.35 8.30 2.05
C THR A 15 -8.09 9.06 3.15
N VAL A 16 -7.81 8.75 4.40
CA VAL A 16 -8.47 9.32 5.58
C VAL A 16 -7.45 9.98 6.52
N ASN A 17 -7.86 11.08 7.16
CA ASN A 17 -7.02 11.71 8.17
C ASN A 17 -7.07 10.92 9.49
N THR A 18 -5.91 10.74 10.12
CA THR A 18 -5.81 10.15 11.46
C THR A 18 -5.13 11.15 12.39
N TYR A 19 -5.89 11.74 13.30
CA TYR A 19 -5.41 12.81 14.17
C TYR A 19 -4.71 12.27 15.43
N PRO A 20 -3.67 12.96 15.94
CA PRO A 20 -2.98 12.55 17.16
C PRO A 20 -3.92 12.39 18.37
N GLY A 21 -3.68 11.36 19.18
CA GLY A 21 -4.47 11.08 20.39
C GLY A 21 -5.88 10.54 20.13
N THR A 22 -6.20 10.15 18.89
CA THR A 22 -7.50 9.59 18.52
C THR A 22 -7.36 8.19 17.90
N VAL A 23 -8.47 7.47 17.80
CA VAL A 23 -8.57 6.22 17.04
C VAL A 23 -9.54 6.45 15.89
N THR A 24 -9.04 6.38 14.66
CA THR A 24 -9.87 6.42 13.45
C THR A 24 -10.43 5.03 13.16
N GLN A 25 -11.74 4.94 12.95
CA GLN A 25 -12.41 3.69 12.57
C GLN A 25 -12.90 3.81 11.13
N ILE A 26 -12.57 2.82 10.30
CA ILE A 26 -13.00 2.73 8.90
C ILE A 26 -13.66 1.39 8.62
N LEU A 27 -14.58 1.37 7.66
CA LEU A 27 -15.16 0.15 7.12
C LEU A 27 -14.75 0.05 5.65
N VAL A 28 -14.12 -1.07 5.29
CA VAL A 28 -13.62 -1.33 3.94
C VAL A 28 -14.26 -2.59 3.40
N ARG A 29 -14.70 -2.55 2.14
CA ARG A 29 -15.12 -3.72 1.37
C ARG A 29 -14.07 -3.97 0.29
N PHE A 30 -13.41 -5.12 0.36
CA PHE A 30 -12.57 -5.59 -0.73
C PHE A 30 -13.42 -6.43 -1.70
N PRO A 31 -13.53 -6.04 -2.98
CA PRO A 31 -14.28 -6.82 -3.97
C PRO A 31 -13.59 -8.15 -4.29
N THR A 32 -14.34 -9.13 -4.76
CA THR A 32 -13.78 -10.42 -5.18
C THR A 32 -13.10 -10.34 -6.54
N ALA A 33 -12.26 -11.33 -6.87
CA ALA A 33 -11.65 -11.44 -8.19
C ALA A 33 -12.69 -11.48 -9.33
N ASP A 34 -13.81 -12.19 -9.10
CA ASP A 34 -14.92 -12.27 -10.06
C ASP A 34 -15.59 -10.91 -10.29
N GLU A 35 -15.73 -10.09 -9.25
CA GLU A 35 -16.28 -8.74 -9.36
C GLU A 35 -15.34 -7.79 -10.10
N LEU A 36 -14.03 -7.99 -9.96
CA LEU A 36 -13.00 -7.18 -10.60
C LEU A 36 -12.66 -7.63 -12.03
N GLY A 37 -12.94 -8.90 -12.37
CA GLY A 37 -12.47 -9.53 -13.61
C GLY A 37 -10.97 -9.85 -13.62
N PHE A 38 -10.29 -9.71 -12.49
CA PHE A 38 -8.90 -10.11 -12.26
C PHE A 38 -8.68 -10.45 -10.77
N ASP A 39 -7.74 -11.33 -10.46
CA ASP A 39 -7.37 -11.64 -9.08
C ASP A 39 -6.38 -10.60 -8.53
N PRO A 40 -6.79 -9.76 -7.57
CA PRO A 40 -5.91 -8.73 -7.01
C PRO A 40 -4.83 -9.28 -6.07
N ASP A 41 -4.92 -10.54 -5.62
CA ASP A 41 -3.89 -11.21 -4.83
C ASP A 41 -3.01 -12.14 -5.70
N ALA A 42 -3.19 -12.15 -7.03
CA ALA A 42 -2.28 -12.87 -7.93
C ALA A 42 -0.88 -12.25 -7.93
N THR A 43 0.15 -13.08 -8.08
CA THR A 43 1.53 -12.61 -8.20
C THR A 43 1.78 -11.99 -9.57
N PHE A 44 2.60 -10.93 -9.60
CA PHE A 44 3.03 -10.28 -10.84
C PHE A 44 4.52 -9.92 -10.77
N ALA A 45 5.17 -9.84 -11.94
CA ALA A 45 6.56 -9.42 -12.03
C ALA A 45 6.66 -7.92 -11.72
N GLY A 46 7.39 -7.58 -10.67
CA GLY A 46 7.81 -6.22 -10.38
C GLY A 46 8.77 -5.69 -11.45
N PRO A 47 8.89 -4.35 -11.56
CA PRO A 47 9.86 -3.77 -12.48
C PRO A 47 11.26 -4.29 -12.16
N ALA A 48 12.05 -4.56 -13.20
CA ALA A 48 13.47 -4.83 -13.03
C ALA A 48 14.07 -3.67 -12.25
N ALA A 49 14.81 -3.95 -11.17
CA ALA A 49 15.39 -2.93 -10.32
C ALA A 49 16.10 -1.87 -11.19
N HIS A 50 15.60 -0.63 -11.18
CA HIS A 50 16.27 0.45 -11.89
C HIS A 50 17.59 0.75 -11.19
N HIS A 51 18.70 0.43 -11.86
CA HIS A 51 20.04 0.91 -11.52
C HIS A 51 20.02 2.45 -11.51
N GLY A 52 19.78 3.08 -10.37
CA GLY A 52 19.55 4.51 -10.29
C GLY A 52 19.85 5.11 -8.92
N GLY A 53 21.11 5.04 -8.48
CA GLY A 53 21.60 5.77 -7.31
C GLY A 53 23.11 5.64 -7.17
N HIS A 54 23.83 6.76 -7.26
CA HIS A 54 25.29 6.85 -7.30
C HIS A 54 25.93 6.42 -5.98
N ASP A 55 26.46 5.19 -5.93
CA ASP A 55 27.40 4.76 -4.89
C ASP A 55 28.84 4.73 -5.46
N MET A 56 29.74 5.49 -4.84
CA MET A 56 31.17 5.53 -5.17
C MET A 56 31.97 4.35 -4.58
N SER A 57 31.31 3.29 -4.12
CA SER A 57 31.93 2.11 -3.51
C SER A 57 31.58 0.81 -4.23
N GLY A 58 32.00 0.72 -5.50
CA GLY A 58 32.57 -0.46 -6.19
C GLY A 58 32.24 -1.91 -5.78
N HIS A 59 31.03 -2.22 -5.32
CA HIS A 59 30.59 -3.60 -5.08
C HIS A 59 29.39 -3.92 -5.96
N ASP A 60 29.72 -4.49 -7.12
CA ASP A 60 28.79 -4.94 -8.14
C ASP A 60 27.99 -6.14 -7.60
N MET A 61 26.84 -5.85 -6.97
CA MET A 61 25.88 -6.88 -6.61
C MET A 61 25.18 -7.34 -7.89
N PRO A 62 25.03 -8.65 -8.13
CA PRO A 62 24.28 -9.12 -9.29
C PRO A 62 22.88 -8.52 -9.23
N ALA A 63 22.41 -7.97 -10.34
CA ALA A 63 21.07 -7.42 -10.46
C ALA A 63 20.07 -8.46 -9.94
N ALA A 64 19.38 -8.13 -8.84
CA ALA A 64 18.31 -8.97 -8.35
C ALA A 64 17.31 -9.15 -9.50
N GLY A 65 16.96 -10.40 -9.81
CA GLY A 65 15.90 -10.68 -10.78
C GLY A 65 14.61 -9.92 -10.41
N PRO A 66 13.67 -9.76 -11.36
CA PRO A 66 12.42 -9.05 -11.08
C PRO A 66 11.76 -9.65 -9.83
N SER A 67 11.49 -8.79 -8.85
CA SER A 67 10.82 -9.21 -7.62
C SER A 67 9.40 -9.63 -7.96
N GLU A 68 8.94 -10.77 -7.45
CA GLU A 68 7.50 -11.08 -7.50
C GLU A 68 6.78 -10.20 -6.46
N LEU A 69 5.79 -9.45 -6.94
CA LEU A 69 4.91 -8.61 -6.14
C LEU A 69 3.52 -9.24 -6.06
N GLN A 70 2.79 -8.92 -4.99
CA GLN A 70 1.49 -9.53 -4.69
C GLN A 70 0.65 -8.59 -3.82
N GLY A 71 -0.65 -8.51 -4.10
CA GLY A 71 -1.65 -7.89 -3.24
C GLY A 71 -1.69 -6.36 -3.28
N TYR A 72 -2.26 -5.77 -2.24
CA TYR A 72 -2.44 -4.32 -2.06
C TYR A 72 -1.39 -3.73 -1.11
N MET A 73 -1.42 -2.40 -0.99
CA MET A 73 -0.62 -1.63 -0.03
C MET A 73 -1.53 -0.75 0.83
N TRP A 74 -1.07 -0.44 2.03
CA TRP A 74 -1.61 0.65 2.84
C TRP A 74 -0.45 1.39 3.50
N HIS A 75 -0.55 2.72 3.57
CA HIS A 75 0.56 3.54 4.03
C HIS A 75 0.09 4.91 4.52
N CYS A 76 1.00 5.61 5.20
CA CYS A 76 0.85 7.05 5.38
C CYS A 76 1.07 7.74 4.03
N HIS A 77 0.12 8.55 3.57
CA HIS A 77 0.24 9.27 2.29
C HIS A 77 1.08 10.56 2.39
N MET A 78 1.98 10.64 3.37
CA MET A 78 3.08 11.61 3.41
C MET A 78 4.33 10.89 2.89
N LEU A 79 4.87 11.32 1.76
CA LEU A 79 5.93 10.59 1.05
C LEU A 79 7.16 10.32 1.92
N ASP A 80 7.61 11.33 2.67
CA ASP A 80 8.71 11.16 3.62
C ASP A 80 8.41 10.07 4.65
N HIS A 81 7.17 9.88 5.05
CA HIS A 81 6.81 8.81 5.98
C HIS A 81 6.69 7.46 5.28
N GLU A 82 6.09 7.44 4.09
CA GLU A 82 5.95 6.26 3.23
C GLU A 82 7.31 5.61 2.95
N ASP A 83 8.29 6.42 2.54
CA ASP A 83 9.65 5.98 2.22
C ASP A 83 10.45 5.56 3.46
N HIS A 84 10.08 6.09 4.64
CA HIS A 84 10.68 5.75 5.94
C HIS A 84 9.79 4.77 6.72
N GLU A 85 9.54 3.61 6.11
CA GLU A 85 8.93 2.41 6.73
C GLU A 85 7.44 2.53 7.14
N MET A 86 6.73 3.62 6.82
CA MET A 86 5.28 3.71 7.05
C MET A 86 4.44 3.24 5.86
N MET A 87 4.90 2.19 5.19
CA MET A 87 4.20 1.48 4.13
C MET A 87 4.24 -0.03 4.37
N LEU A 88 3.07 -0.67 4.28
CA LEU A 88 2.91 -2.10 4.54
C LEU A 88 2.07 -2.79 3.46
N ARG A 89 2.39 -4.06 3.22
CA ARG A 89 1.62 -4.94 2.34
C ARG A 89 0.30 -5.34 2.99
N TYR A 90 -0.73 -5.49 2.16
CA TYR A 90 -2.03 -6.01 2.56
C TYR A 90 -2.49 -7.08 1.58
N ARG A 91 -2.81 -8.28 2.09
CA ARG A 91 -3.39 -9.34 1.27
C ARG A 91 -4.84 -9.56 1.65
N THR A 92 -5.69 -9.69 0.65
CA THR A 92 -7.05 -10.18 0.82
C THR A 92 -7.00 -11.70 0.74
N VAL A 93 -7.49 -12.40 1.77
CA VAL A 93 -7.68 -13.85 1.66
C VAL A 93 -8.94 -14.12 0.86
N ALA A 94 -8.89 -15.14 0.00
CA ALA A 94 -10.09 -15.64 -0.64
C ALA A 94 -11.14 -15.98 0.44
N PRO A 95 -12.41 -15.62 0.24
CA PRO A 95 -13.48 -15.90 1.20
C PRO A 95 -13.69 -17.40 1.43
#